data_AF-A0A2E3X486-F1
#
_entry.id   AF-A0A2E3X486-F1
#
_cell.length_a   1.000
_cell.length_b   1.000
_cell.length_c   1.000
_cell.angle_alpha   90.00
_cell.angle_beta   90.00
_cell.angle_gamma   90.00
#
_symmetry.space_group_name_H-M   'P 1'
#
loop_
_entity.id
_entity.type
_entity.pdbx_description
1 polymer ?
#
loop_
_entity_poly.entity_id
_entity_poly.type
_entity_poly.pdbx_seq_one_letter_code
_entity_poly.pdbx_strand_id
1 'polypeptide(L)'
;MKRILIFVALSTVLSALPYNTGVQGDDWPQWQGPNRDGIWHEQGIIEHIPENGLPILWRVPLGGGYSGPAVTGERLYVADYIKMEGALENNPNNRSLLSGTERVLCF
;
A
#
# COMPACT_ATOMS: atom_id res chain seq x y z
N MET A 1 45.03 -25.15 -9.49
CA MET A 1 44.22 -25.72 -8.39
C MET A 1 43.62 -24.64 -7.47
N LYS A 2 44.41 -23.77 -6.81
CA LYS A 2 43.90 -22.68 -5.93
C LYS A 2 42.91 -21.70 -6.60
N ARG A 3 43.10 -21.36 -7.89
CA ARG A 3 42.18 -20.49 -8.65
C ARG A 3 40.80 -21.11 -8.91
N ILE A 4 40.73 -22.42 -9.12
CA ILE A 4 39.46 -23.15 -9.34
C ILE A 4 38.67 -23.23 -8.02
N LEU A 5 39.36 -23.47 -6.90
CA LEU A 5 38.75 -23.47 -5.55
C LEU A 5 38.17 -22.10 -5.16
N ILE A 6 38.81 -20.99 -5.56
CA ILE A 6 38.29 -19.64 -5.31
C ILE A 6 37.04 -19.36 -6.15
N PHE A 7 37.00 -19.76 -7.42
CA PHE A 7 35.80 -19.60 -8.26
C PHE A 7 34.62 -20.44 -7.77
N VAL A 8 34.87 -21.66 -7.30
CA VAL A 8 33.82 -22.52 -6.71
C VAL A 8 33.30 -21.94 -5.40
N ALA A 9 34.19 -21.46 -4.52
CA ALA A 9 33.80 -20.82 -3.27
C ALA A 9 33.07 -19.48 -3.47
N LEU A 10 33.42 -18.71 -4.50
CA LEU A 10 32.72 -17.46 -4.84
C LEU A 10 31.33 -17.74 -5.43
N SER A 11 31.18 -18.83 -6.20
CA SER A 11 29.89 -19.25 -6.77
C SER A 11 28.92 -19.79 -5.71
N THR A 12 29.41 -20.46 -4.65
CA THR A 12 28.56 -20.94 -3.55
C THR A 12 28.14 -19.83 -2.58
N VAL A 13 28.97 -18.81 -2.38
CA VAL A 13 28.58 -17.63 -1.57
C VAL A 13 27.51 -16.79 -2.29
N LEU A 14 27.55 -16.71 -3.62
CA LEU A 14 26.57 -15.93 -4.40
C LEU A 14 25.16 -16.57 -4.42
N SER A 15 25.04 -17.87 -4.16
CA SER A 15 23.76 -18.61 -4.11
C SER A 15 23.10 -18.59 -2.73
N ALA A 16 23.77 -18.09 -1.70
CA ALA A 16 23.26 -18.01 -0.33
C ALA A 16 22.61 -16.65 0.00
N LEU A 17 22.46 -15.75 -0.98
CA LEU A 17 21.72 -14.52 -0.79
C LEU A 17 20.23 -14.87 -0.64
N PRO A 18 19.55 -14.45 0.45
CA PRO A 18 18.12 -14.63 0.56
C PRO A 18 17.46 -13.87 -0.59
N TYR A 19 16.89 -14.62 -1.54
CA TYR A 19 15.98 -14.06 -2.52
C TYR A 19 14.81 -13.52 -1.72
N ASN A 20 14.70 -12.19 -1.66
CA ASN A 20 13.51 -11.57 -1.09
C ASN A 20 12.37 -11.93 -2.05
N THR A 21 11.63 -12.99 -1.71
CA THR A 21 10.36 -13.31 -2.36
C THR A 21 9.36 -12.27 -1.86
N GLY A 22 9.57 -11.01 -2.29
CA GLY A 22 8.56 -9.99 -2.16
C GLY A 22 7.29 -10.54 -2.80
N VAL A 23 6.16 -10.36 -2.14
CA VAL A 23 4.87 -10.62 -2.76
C VAL A 23 4.79 -9.69 -3.95
N GLN A 24 4.90 -10.25 -5.15
CA GLN A 24 4.81 -9.49 -6.39
C GLN A 24 3.32 -9.37 -6.73
N GLY A 25 2.68 -8.37 -6.13
CA GLY A 25 1.34 -7.96 -6.54
C GLY A 25 1.39 -7.23 -7.87
N ASP A 26 0.31 -7.27 -8.63
CA ASP A 26 0.18 -6.45 -9.83
C ASP A 26 0.01 -4.99 -9.41
N ASP A 27 0.95 -4.15 -9.85
CA ASP A 27 0.83 -2.72 -9.64
C ASP A 27 -0.42 -2.18 -10.36
N TRP A 28 -1.05 -1.17 -9.75
CA TRP A 28 -2.20 -0.46 -10.31
C TRP A 28 -1.83 0.98 -10.68
N PRO A 29 -0.98 1.20 -11.72
CA PRO A 29 -0.32 2.49 -11.94
C PRO A 29 -1.24 3.57 -12.54
N GLN A 30 -2.44 3.21 -13.01
CA GLN A 30 -3.33 4.13 -13.72
C GLN A 30 -4.81 3.82 -13.50
N TRP A 31 -5.67 4.75 -13.93
CA TRP A 31 -7.12 4.55 -13.92
C TRP A 31 -7.50 3.26 -14.65
N GLN A 32 -8.33 2.43 -14.00
CA GLN A 32 -8.73 1.10 -14.48
C GLN A 32 -7.59 0.07 -14.63
N GLY A 33 -6.45 0.30 -13.99
CA GLY A 33 -5.38 -0.71 -13.87
C GLY A 33 -4.44 -0.75 -15.08
N PRO A 34 -3.48 -1.69 -15.09
CA PRO A 34 -2.43 -1.75 -16.11
C PRO A 34 -2.99 -1.87 -17.55
N ASN A 35 -4.10 -2.59 -17.72
CA ASN A 35 -4.77 -2.78 -19.02
C ASN A 35 -5.94 -1.82 -19.28
N ARG A 36 -6.27 -0.93 -18.33
CA ARG A 36 -7.44 -0.03 -18.39
C ARG A 36 -8.78 -0.75 -18.60
N ASP A 37 -8.92 -1.93 -18.04
CA ASP A 37 -10.14 -2.75 -18.10
C ASP A 37 -10.90 -2.77 -16.75
N GLY A 38 -10.28 -2.28 -15.67
CA GLY A 38 -10.85 -2.30 -14.34
C GLY A 38 -10.89 -3.69 -13.72
N ILE A 39 -10.08 -4.64 -14.22
CA ILE A 39 -10.04 -6.02 -13.76
C ILE A 39 -8.77 -6.23 -12.93
N TRP A 40 -8.95 -6.86 -11.76
CA TRP A 40 -7.85 -7.34 -10.93
C TRP A 40 -7.51 -8.77 -11.35
N HIS A 41 -6.23 -9.01 -11.67
CA HIS A 41 -5.76 -10.21 -12.35
C HIS A 41 -4.94 -11.15 -11.48
N GLU A 42 -4.76 -10.84 -10.18
CA GLU A 42 -4.02 -11.72 -9.28
C GLU A 42 -4.88 -12.88 -8.76
N GLN A 43 -4.21 -13.87 -8.17
CA GLN A 43 -4.83 -15.04 -7.53
C GLN A 43 -4.41 -15.13 -6.07
N GLY A 44 -5.01 -16.05 -5.31
CA GLY A 44 -4.60 -16.34 -3.93
C GLY A 44 -5.18 -15.39 -2.88
N ILE A 45 -6.13 -14.54 -3.24
CA ILE A 45 -6.96 -13.86 -2.25
C ILE A 45 -7.94 -14.83 -1.61
N ILE A 46 -8.39 -14.48 -0.42
CA ILE A 46 -9.49 -15.17 0.24
C ILE A 46 -10.81 -14.95 -0.50
N GLU A 47 -11.59 -16.01 -0.65
CA GLU A 47 -12.95 -15.93 -1.22
C GLU A 47 -13.98 -15.48 -0.17
N HIS A 48 -13.69 -15.72 1.11
CA HIS A 48 -14.57 -15.39 2.22
C HIS A 48 -13.77 -14.81 3.40
N ILE A 49 -14.34 -13.77 4.01
CA ILE A 49 -13.83 -13.25 5.27
C ILE A 49 -14.25 -14.21 6.39
N PRO A 50 -13.32 -14.69 7.24
CA PRO A 50 -13.65 -15.56 8.37
C PRO A 50 -14.68 -14.90 9.31
N GLU A 51 -15.52 -15.71 9.98
CA GLU A 51 -16.55 -15.19 10.92
C GLU A 51 -15.97 -14.34 12.05
N ASN A 52 -14.76 -14.68 12.50
CA ASN A 52 -14.01 -13.93 13.51
C ASN A 52 -13.22 -12.74 12.93
N GLY A 53 -13.31 -12.49 11.63
CA GLY A 53 -12.64 -11.40 10.92
C GLY A 53 -11.20 -11.71 10.49
N LEU A 54 -10.61 -10.78 9.74
CA LEU A 54 -9.20 -10.81 9.37
C LEU A 54 -8.32 -10.28 10.52
N PRO A 55 -7.11 -10.84 10.72
CA PRO A 55 -6.17 -10.30 11.68
C PRO A 55 -5.77 -8.87 11.28
N ILE A 56 -5.83 -7.94 12.23
CA ILE A 56 -5.34 -6.58 12.02
C ILE A 56 -3.82 -6.58 12.18
N LEU A 57 -3.10 -6.30 11.11
CA LEU A 57 -1.64 -6.22 11.14
C LEU A 57 -1.13 -4.92 11.76
N TRP A 58 -1.79 -3.79 11.45
CA TRP A 58 -1.42 -2.47 11.95
C TRP A 58 -2.58 -1.48 11.86
N ARG A 59 -2.48 -0.35 12.56
CA ARG A 59 -3.39 0.79 12.49
C ARG A 59 -2.63 2.09 12.69
N VAL A 60 -3.09 3.15 12.01
CA VAL A 60 -2.56 4.51 12.17
C VAL A 60 -3.74 5.50 12.27
N PRO A 61 -3.65 6.53 13.12
CA PRO A 61 -4.66 7.59 13.14
C PRO A 61 -4.52 8.49 11.91
N LEU A 62 -5.65 8.88 11.32
CA LEU A 62 -5.73 9.83 10.20
C LEU A 62 -6.68 10.98 10.54
N GLY A 63 -6.48 12.11 9.86
CA GLY A 63 -7.43 13.22 9.82
C GLY A 63 -8.73 12.92 9.07
N GLY A 64 -9.50 13.95 8.76
CA GLY A 64 -10.68 13.83 7.90
C GLY A 64 -10.30 13.72 6.42
N GLY A 65 -11.23 13.31 5.56
CA GLY A 65 -11.01 13.27 4.11
C GLY A 65 -11.74 12.13 3.43
N TYR A 66 -11.75 12.16 2.10
CA TYR A 66 -12.37 11.13 1.25
C TYR A 66 -11.33 10.38 0.39
N SER A 67 -10.04 10.62 0.61
CA SER A 67 -8.99 9.90 -0.11
C SER A 67 -8.93 8.44 0.32
N GLY A 68 -8.86 7.52 -0.64
CA GLY A 68 -8.38 6.17 -0.39
C GLY A 68 -6.86 6.14 -0.21
N PRO A 69 -6.30 5.05 0.36
CA PRO A 69 -4.86 4.79 0.34
C PRO A 69 -4.39 4.33 -1.05
N ALA A 70 -3.14 4.61 -1.39
CA ALA A 70 -2.45 4.10 -2.57
C ALA A 70 -1.16 3.37 -2.14
N VAL A 71 -0.90 2.20 -2.72
CA VAL A 71 0.28 1.38 -2.38
C VAL A 71 1.15 1.22 -3.62
N THR A 72 2.46 1.32 -3.45
CA THR A 72 3.44 0.97 -4.47
C THR A 72 4.71 0.45 -3.80
N GLY A 73 5.18 -0.71 -4.26
CA GLY A 73 6.23 -1.45 -3.54
C GLY A 73 5.86 -1.70 -2.08
N GLU A 74 6.76 -1.36 -1.16
CA GLU A 74 6.56 -1.54 0.29
C GLU A 74 5.99 -0.29 0.99
N ARG A 75 5.45 0.69 0.25
CA ARG A 75 5.01 1.97 0.80
C ARG A 75 3.53 2.23 0.57
N LEU A 76 2.89 2.83 1.57
CA LEU A 76 1.51 3.29 1.51
C LEU A 76 1.45 4.80 1.63
N TYR A 77 0.69 5.42 0.73
CA TYR A 77 0.45 6.86 0.71
C TYR A 77 -1.04 7.14 0.94
N VAL A 78 -1.34 8.11 1.79
CA VAL A 78 -2.72 8.53 2.04
C VAL A 78 -2.77 10.03 2.32
N ALA A 79 -3.74 10.71 1.72
CA ALA A 79 -4.01 12.11 2.01
C ALA A 79 -5.04 12.23 3.14
N ASP A 80 -4.79 13.13 4.07
CA ASP A 80 -5.76 13.49 5.10
C ASP A 80 -5.83 15.01 5.31
N TYR A 81 -6.85 15.44 6.05
CA TYR A 81 -7.14 16.82 6.40
C TYR A 81 -7.17 16.97 7.91
N ILE A 82 -6.22 17.75 8.45
CA ILE A 82 -6.17 18.11 9.85
C ILE A 82 -7.01 19.37 10.06
N LYS A 83 -8.22 19.19 10.56
CA LYS A 83 -9.15 20.28 10.87
C LYS A 83 -8.62 21.12 12.04
N MET A 84 -8.63 22.43 11.87
CA MET A 84 -8.35 23.41 12.93
C MET A 84 -9.64 24.05 13.44
N GLU A 85 -10.51 24.54 12.55
CA GLU A 85 -11.77 25.17 12.92
C GLU A 85 -12.93 24.77 11.99
N GLY A 86 -14.14 25.15 12.38
CA GLY A 86 -15.37 24.82 11.66
C GLY A 86 -16.00 23.49 12.09
N ALA A 87 -17.26 23.30 11.66
CA ALA A 87 -18.06 22.12 11.94
C ALA A 87 -18.39 21.41 10.62
N LEU A 88 -18.35 20.07 10.66
CA LEU A 88 -18.85 19.25 9.56
C LEU A 88 -20.37 19.25 9.64
N GLU A 89 -21.01 19.82 8.62
CA GLU A 89 -22.45 19.77 8.43
C GLU A 89 -22.77 18.70 7.39
N ASN A 90 -23.51 17.65 7.78
CA ASN A 90 -24.03 16.65 6.85
C ASN A 90 -25.30 17.20 6.18
N ASN A 91 -25.14 18.21 5.32
CA ASN A 91 -26.23 18.84 4.60
C ASN A 91 -25.89 18.91 3.11
N PRO A 92 -26.64 18.22 2.23
CA PRO A 92 -26.35 18.24 0.78
C PRO A 92 -26.57 19.61 0.13
N ASN A 93 -27.32 20.51 0.79
CA ASN A 93 -27.63 21.85 0.28
C ASN A 93 -26.66 22.93 0.79
N ASN A 94 -25.69 22.58 1.64
CA ASN A 94 -24.72 23.53 2.18
C ASN A 94 -23.30 22.97 2.16
N ARG A 95 -22.31 23.83 1.95
CA ARG A 95 -20.90 23.44 2.06
C ARG A 95 -20.42 23.68 3.50
N SER A 96 -19.83 22.66 4.11
CA SER A 96 -19.10 22.84 5.37
C SER A 96 -17.92 23.80 5.16
N LEU A 97 -17.88 24.89 5.92
CA LEU A 97 -16.76 25.81 5.95
C LEU A 97 -15.78 25.35 7.04
N LEU A 98 -14.68 24.75 6.60
CA LEU A 98 -13.63 24.22 7.47
C LEU A 98 -12.32 24.97 7.21
N SER A 99 -11.53 25.17 8.27
CA SER A 99 -10.14 25.58 8.18
C SER A 99 -9.24 24.47 8.71
N GLY A 100 -8.03 24.37 8.18
CA GLY A 100 -7.15 23.24 8.44
C GLY A 100 -6.05 23.08 7.40
N THR A 101 -5.35 21.96 7.47
CA THR A 101 -4.21 21.65 6.60
C THR A 101 -4.39 20.27 5.97
N GLU A 102 -4.25 20.21 4.64
CA GLU A 102 -4.11 18.97 3.90
C GLU A 102 -2.69 18.44 4.04
N ARG A 103 -2.55 17.12 4.22
CA ARG A 103 -1.26 16.45 4.24
C ARG A 103 -1.29 15.19 3.40
N VAL A 104 -0.11 14.77 2.96
CA VAL A 104 0.12 13.43 2.43
C VAL A 104 1.04 12.70 3.40
N LEU A 105 0.58 11.56 3.91
CA LEU A 105 1.36 10.66 4.75
C LEU A 105 1.95 9.55 3.88
N CYS A 106 3.14 9.08 4.26
CA CYS A 106 3.80 7.92 3.70
C CYS A 106 4.19 6.99 4.85
N PHE A 107 3.82 5.72 4.73
CA PHE A 107 4.16 4.63 5.62
C PHE A 107 5.04 3.62 4.89
#